data_AF-A0A961IM72-F1
#
_entry.id   AF-A0A961IM72-F1
#
_cell.length_a   1.000
_cell.length_b   1.000
_cell.length_c   1.000
_cell.angle_alpha   90.00
_cell.angle_beta   90.00
_cell.angle_gamma   90.00
#
_symmetry.space_group_name_H-M   'P 1'
#
loop_
_entity.id
_entity.type
_entity.pdbx_description
1 polymer ?
#
loop_
_entity_poly.entity_id
_entity_poly.type
_entity_poly.pdbx_seq_one_letter_code
_entity_poly.pdbx_strand_id
1 'polypeptide(L)'
;MSQTLFDHIVLALNAICRRTGFSYAALNILIYCGAIPWTWCFLVALRTGWTSLGALAAILTVGVAFWLRFSQSVAIGRFYACQIAQLEEIATGPAFNYTGVSLILGVLAPALIPALLLTLPRRWLVPGWILLNAALCAFLLRACLSCL
;
A
#
# COMPACT_ATOMS: atom_id res chain seq x y z
N MET A 1 -5.34 18.67 -14.40
CA MET A 1 -4.45 18.82 -13.22
C MET A 1 -4.08 17.48 -12.57
N SER A 2 -5.01 16.52 -12.41
CA SER A 2 -4.71 15.19 -11.88
C SER A 2 -3.75 14.39 -12.77
N GLN A 3 -3.97 14.39 -14.09
CA GLN A 3 -3.12 13.66 -15.05
C GLN A 3 -1.65 14.12 -15.00
N THR A 4 -1.42 15.43 -15.01
CA THR A 4 -0.07 15.99 -14.91
C THR A 4 0.64 15.58 -13.61
N LEU A 5 -0.05 15.56 -12.47
CA LEU A 5 0.56 15.12 -11.21
C LEU A 5 0.93 13.62 -11.25
N PHE A 6 0.01 12.80 -11.78
CA PHE A 6 0.22 11.36 -11.93
C PHE A 6 1.46 11.07 -12.81
N ASP A 7 1.59 11.75 -13.95
CA ASP A 7 2.72 11.59 -14.85
C ASP A 7 4.07 11.91 -14.17
N HIS A 8 4.13 12.97 -13.35
CA HIS A 8 5.34 13.31 -12.60
C HIS A 8 5.70 12.23 -11.56
N ILE A 9 4.71 11.64 -10.88
CA ILE A 9 4.93 10.56 -9.93
C ILE A 9 5.46 9.33 -10.65
N VAL A 10 4.86 8.96 -11.78
CA VAL A 10 5.33 7.84 -12.60
C VAL A 10 6.76 8.07 -13.09
N LEU A 11 7.09 9.30 -13.53
CA LEU A 11 8.45 9.66 -13.93
C LEU A 11 9.45 9.55 -12.77
N ALA A 12 9.08 9.98 -11.56
CA ALA A 12 9.91 9.86 -10.37
C ALA A 12 10.15 8.39 -10.01
N LEU A 13 9.11 7.56 -10.00
CA LEU A 13 9.23 6.12 -9.77
C LEU A 13 10.11 5.44 -10.81
N ASN A 14 9.95 5.78 -12.10
CA ASN A 14 10.81 5.28 -13.16
C ASN A 14 12.28 5.70 -13.00
N ALA A 15 12.54 6.90 -12.50
CA ALA A 15 13.91 7.33 -12.18
C ALA A 15 14.51 6.49 -11.03
N ILE A 16 13.72 6.13 -10.03
CA ILE A 16 14.14 5.24 -8.93
C ILE A 16 14.39 3.82 -9.47
N CYS A 17 13.52 3.29 -10.33
CA CYS A 17 13.72 2.00 -11.00
C CYS A 17 15.06 1.96 -11.73
N ARG A 18 15.38 2.99 -12.52
CA ARG A 18 16.68 3.08 -13.22
C ARG A 18 17.89 3.07 -12.29
N ARG A 19 17.76 3.63 -11.08
CA ARG A 19 18.86 3.69 -10.10
C ARG A 19 18.99 2.41 -9.27
N THR A 20 17.89 1.72 -9.03
CA THR A 20 17.83 0.54 -8.12
C THR A 20 17.88 -0.79 -8.87
N GLY A 21 17.62 -0.80 -10.18
CA GLY A 21 17.46 -2.01 -10.98
C GLY A 21 16.12 -2.72 -10.79
N PHE A 22 15.23 -2.21 -9.92
CA PHE A 22 13.90 -2.77 -9.74
C PHE A 22 12.99 -2.46 -10.94
N SER A 23 12.14 -3.43 -11.30
CA SER A 23 11.03 -3.17 -12.21
C SER A 23 10.01 -2.23 -11.55
N TYR A 24 9.26 -1.49 -12.36
CA TYR A 24 8.20 -0.60 -11.85
C TYR A 24 7.20 -1.36 -10.97
N ALA A 25 6.76 -2.53 -11.41
CA ALA A 25 5.84 -3.39 -10.66
C ALA A 25 6.43 -3.79 -9.30
N ALA A 26 7.69 -4.21 -9.26
CA ALA A 26 8.36 -4.59 -8.02
C ALA A 26 8.48 -3.40 -7.05
N LEU A 27 8.88 -2.23 -7.56
CA LEU A 27 8.99 -1.02 -6.75
C LEU A 27 7.63 -0.55 -6.22
N ASN A 28 6.60 -0.61 -7.05
CA ASN A 28 5.24 -0.24 -6.69
C ASN A 28 4.73 -1.15 -5.56
N ILE A 29 4.84 -2.47 -5.72
CA ILE A 29 4.48 -3.45 -4.68
C ILE A 29 5.28 -3.20 -3.39
N LEU A 30 6.58 -2.95 -3.49
CA LEU A 30 7.42 -2.67 -2.31
C LEU A 30 6.94 -1.44 -1.53
N ILE A 31 6.60 -0.36 -2.23
CA ILE A 31 6.14 0.89 -1.61
C ILE A 31 4.77 0.69 -0.98
N TYR A 32 3.79 0.18 -1.73
CA TYR A 32 2.39 0.16 -1.31
C TYR A 32 2.04 -1.01 -0.40
N CYS A 33 2.66 -2.18 -0.59
CA CYS A 33 2.43 -3.34 0.26
C CYS A 33 3.44 -3.45 1.41
N GLY A 34 4.59 -2.77 1.32
CA GLY A 34 5.65 -2.83 2.32
C GLY A 34 5.83 -1.51 3.07
N ALA A 35 6.41 -0.50 2.40
CA ALA A 35 6.85 0.73 3.05
C ALA A 35 5.71 1.51 3.72
N ILE A 36 4.58 1.71 3.02
CA ILE A 36 3.44 2.47 3.55
C ILE A 36 2.85 1.80 4.81
N PRO A 37 2.49 0.49 4.80
CA PRO A 37 2.00 -0.18 6.00
C PRO A 37 3.00 -0.12 7.17
N TRP A 38 4.30 -0.20 6.89
CA TRP A 38 5.35 -0.04 7.89
C TRP A 38 5.35 1.34 8.54
N THR A 39 5.14 2.41 7.76
CA THR A 39 5.04 3.77 8.34
C THR A 39 3.89 3.87 9.34
N TRP A 40 2.75 3.24 9.06
CA TRP A 40 1.59 3.27 9.96
C TRP A 40 1.86 2.51 11.26
N CYS A 41 2.49 1.33 11.15
CA CYS A 41 2.88 0.53 12.31
C CYS A 41 3.86 1.29 13.22
N PHE A 42 4.86 1.95 12.61
CA PHE A 42 5.82 2.75 13.34
C PHE A 42 5.15 3.91 14.10
N LEU A 43 4.22 4.63 13.45
CA LEU A 43 3.51 5.74 14.09
C LEU A 43 2.64 5.29 15.26
N VAL A 44 1.94 4.16 15.13
CA VAL A 44 1.14 3.61 16.23
C VAL A 44 2.04 3.20 17.39
N ALA A 45 3.13 2.47 17.12
CA ALA A 45 4.09 2.05 18.13
C ALA A 45 4.69 3.23 18.90
N LEU A 46 5.01 4.34 18.21
CA LEU A 46 5.46 5.57 18.85
C LEU A 46 4.40 6.17 19.79
N ARG A 47 3.12 6.14 19.41
CA ARG A 47 2.04 6.77 20.19
C ARG A 47 1.52 5.91 21.35
N THR A 48 1.57 4.58 21.23
CA THR A 48 1.11 3.62 22.25
C THR A 48 2.21 3.09 23.15
N GLY A 49 3.48 3.29 22.77
CA GLY A 49 4.63 2.62 23.39
C GLY A 49 4.89 1.25 22.75
N TRP A 50 6.12 0.77 22.88
CA TRP A 50 6.63 -0.43 22.21
C TRP A 50 5.98 -1.74 22.72
N THR A 51 5.13 -1.70 23.75
CA THR A 51 4.50 -2.92 24.31
C THR A 51 3.45 -3.57 23.39
N SER A 52 3.05 -2.91 22.30
CA SER A 52 2.26 -3.50 21.20
C SER A 52 3.10 -4.29 20.17
N LEU A 53 4.35 -4.63 20.51
CA LEU A 53 5.30 -5.40 19.71
C LEU A 53 4.72 -6.68 19.09
N GLY A 54 3.74 -7.33 19.73
CA GLY A 54 3.08 -8.52 19.19
C GLY A 54 2.30 -8.26 17.90
N ALA A 55 1.63 -7.10 17.79
CA ALA A 55 0.91 -6.72 16.58
C ALA A 55 1.89 -6.27 15.47
N LEU A 56 3.01 -5.66 15.88
CA LEU A 56 4.14 -5.31 15.03
C LEU A 56 4.81 -6.56 14.43
N ALA A 57 5.02 -7.59 15.24
CA ALA A 57 5.60 -8.87 14.83
C ALA A 57 4.69 -9.64 13.86
N ALA A 58 3.37 -9.63 14.09
CA ALA A 58 2.40 -10.28 13.19
C ALA A 58 2.37 -9.64 11.80
N ILE A 59 2.45 -8.30 11.73
CA ILE A 59 2.47 -7.58 10.44
C ILE A 59 3.83 -7.71 9.76
N LEU A 60 4.93 -7.74 10.52
CA LEU A 60 6.24 -8.08 10.01
C LEU A 60 6.25 -9.47 9.37
N THR A 61 5.61 -10.46 10.01
CA THR A 61 5.53 -11.81 9.44
C THR A 61 4.69 -11.86 8.18
N VAL A 62 3.57 -11.13 8.11
CA VAL A 62 2.75 -11.07 6.89
C VAL A 62 3.47 -10.34 5.76
N GLY A 63 4.09 -9.19 6.02
CA GLY A 63 4.85 -8.43 5.02
C GLY A 63 6.08 -9.18 4.50
N VAL A 64 6.82 -9.88 5.39
CA VAL A 64 7.97 -10.70 5.02
C VAL A 64 7.54 -11.98 4.30
N ALA A 65 6.49 -12.68 4.75
CA ALA A 65 5.97 -13.86 4.06
C ALA A 65 5.42 -13.51 2.66
N PHE A 66 4.79 -12.34 2.54
CA PHE A 66 4.34 -11.79 1.26
C PHE A 66 5.52 -11.52 0.33
N TRP A 67 6.56 -10.85 0.82
CA TRP A 67 7.79 -10.57 0.05
C TRP A 67 8.52 -11.85 -0.37
N LEU A 68 8.70 -12.80 0.54
CA LEU A 68 9.36 -14.09 0.29
C LEU A 68 8.60 -14.96 -0.73
N ARG A 69 7.27 -14.87 -0.77
CA ARG A 69 6.45 -15.59 -1.76
C ARG A 69 6.48 -14.95 -3.14
N PHE A 70 6.71 -13.64 -3.22
CA PHE A 70 6.68 -12.88 -4.48
C PHE A 70 8.05 -12.52 -5.04
N SER A 71 9.17 -12.85 -4.39
CA SER A 71 10.52 -12.63 -4.95
C SER A 71 10.84 -13.48 -6.19
N GLN A 72 9.91 -14.31 -6.67
CA GLN A 72 10.00 -15.00 -7.96
C GLN A 72 9.36 -14.11 -9.06
N SER A 73 10.18 -13.65 -9.99
CA SER A 73 9.90 -12.57 -10.97
C SER A 73 8.59 -12.68 -11.77
N VAL A 74 8.09 -13.89 -12.05
CA VAL A 74 6.84 -14.12 -12.80
C VAL A 74 5.59 -13.79 -11.97
N ALA A 75 5.63 -14.03 -10.67
CA ALA A 75 4.48 -13.80 -9.79
C ALA A 75 4.22 -12.29 -9.57
N ILE A 76 5.29 -11.47 -9.55
CA ILE A 76 5.22 -10.01 -9.37
C ILE A 76 4.39 -9.35 -10.47
N GLY A 77 4.66 -9.69 -11.73
CA GLY A 77 3.97 -9.11 -12.88
C GLY A 77 2.47 -9.42 -12.87
N ARG A 78 2.09 -10.67 -12.58
CA ARG A 78 0.68 -11.08 -12.49
C ARG A 78 -0.03 -10.41 -11.34
N PHE A 79 0.58 -10.38 -10.15
CA PHE A 79 -0.01 -9.73 -8.99
C PHE A 79 -0.21 -8.23 -9.20
N TYR A 80 0.77 -7.56 -9.80
CA TYR A 80 0.65 -6.15 -10.18
C TYR A 80 -0.50 -5.93 -11.18
N ALA A 81 -0.63 -6.79 -12.19
CA ALA A 81 -1.72 -6.71 -13.16
C ALA A 81 -3.10 -6.91 -12.51
N CYS A 82 -3.26 -7.87 -11.59
CA CYS A 82 -4.52 -8.05 -10.87
C CYS A 82 -4.86 -6.85 -9.97
N GLN A 83 -3.86 -6.21 -9.35
CA GLN A 83 -4.09 -4.98 -8.60
C GLN A 83 -4.58 -3.85 -9.52
N ILE A 84 -3.98 -3.68 -10.70
CA ILE A 84 -4.47 -2.71 -11.68
C ILE A 84 -5.92 -3.02 -12.06
N ALA A 85 -6.24 -4.27 -12.40
CA ALA A 85 -7.59 -4.66 -12.78
C ALA A 85 -8.61 -4.34 -11.68
N GLN A 86 -8.27 -4.55 -10.40
CA GLN A 86 -9.15 -4.16 -9.29
C GLN A 86 -9.31 -2.65 -9.14
N LEU A 87 -8.25 -1.87 -9.37
CA LEU A 87 -8.35 -0.40 -9.37
C LEU A 87 -9.22 0.09 -10.52
N GLU A 88 -9.15 -0.56 -11.69
CA GLU A 88 -10.02 -0.31 -12.84
C GLU A 88 -11.47 -0.71 -12.56
N GLU A 89 -11.71 -1.84 -11.87
CA GLU A 89 -13.05 -2.23 -11.40
C GLU A 89 -13.66 -1.20 -10.45
N ILE A 90 -12.84 -0.57 -9.59
CA ILE A 90 -13.30 0.50 -8.68
C ILE A 90 -13.58 1.79 -9.46
N ALA A 91 -12.87 2.02 -10.56
CA ALA A 91 -13.03 3.17 -11.44
C ALA A 91 -14.30 3.06 -12.32
N THR A 92 -15.47 3.10 -11.70
CA THR A 92 -16.78 2.81 -12.33
C THR A 92 -17.44 3.99 -13.03
N GLY A 93 -16.82 5.17 -13.13
CA GLY A 93 -17.50 6.33 -13.72
C GLY A 93 -16.60 7.46 -14.21
N PRO A 94 -17.16 8.42 -15.00
CA PRO A 94 -16.41 9.50 -15.63
C PRO A 94 -15.75 10.47 -14.64
N ALA A 95 -16.25 10.56 -13.41
CA ALA A 95 -15.66 11.35 -12.33
C ALA A 95 -14.56 10.61 -11.55
N PHE A 96 -14.52 9.28 -11.62
CA PHE A 96 -13.58 8.40 -10.92
C PHE A 96 -12.93 7.45 -11.93
N ASN A 97 -12.04 8.00 -12.76
CA ASN A 97 -11.22 7.20 -13.66
C ASN A 97 -10.03 6.56 -12.91
N TYR A 98 -9.34 5.62 -13.57
CA TYR A 98 -8.17 4.92 -13.01
C TYR A 98 -7.13 5.88 -12.42
N THR A 99 -6.81 6.99 -13.11
CA THR A 99 -5.87 8.00 -12.62
C THR A 99 -6.33 8.60 -11.29
N GLY A 100 -7.61 8.96 -11.18
CA GLY A 100 -8.19 9.52 -9.97
C GLY A 100 -8.12 8.54 -8.81
N VAL A 101 -8.53 7.28 -9.03
CA VAL A 101 -8.47 6.22 -8.01
C VAL A 101 -7.02 5.96 -7.59
N SER A 102 -6.10 5.90 -8.55
CA SER A 102 -4.67 5.68 -8.29
C SER A 102 -4.01 6.82 -7.51
N LEU A 103 -4.40 8.07 -7.75
CA LEU A 103 -3.92 9.21 -6.96
C LEU A 103 -4.49 9.19 -5.54
N ILE A 104 -5.77 8.83 -5.39
CA ILE A 104 -6.39 8.74 -4.07
C ILE A 104 -5.72 7.64 -3.25
N LEU A 105 -5.63 6.43 -3.80
CA LEU A 105 -5.10 5.27 -3.07
C LEU A 105 -3.57 5.27 -2.99
N GLY A 106 -2.90 5.79 -4.02
CA GLY A 106 -1.44 5.80 -4.12
C GLY A 106 -0.75 7.04 -3.54
N VAL A 107 -1.47 8.14 -3.31
CA VAL A 107 -0.85 9.39 -2.84
C VAL A 107 -1.61 9.97 -1.67
N LEU A 108 -2.91 10.22 -1.85
CA LEU A 108 -3.71 10.93 -0.86
C LEU A 108 -3.90 10.10 0.41
N ALA A 109 -4.33 8.84 0.30
CA ALA A 109 -4.52 7.96 1.45
C ALA A 109 -3.20 7.71 2.20
N PRO A 110 -2.06 7.39 1.55
CA PRO A 110 -0.76 7.29 2.20
C PRO A 110 -0.31 8.57 2.91
N ALA A 111 -0.74 9.75 2.45
CA ALA A 111 -0.45 11.02 3.12
C ALA A 111 -1.41 11.31 4.29
N LEU A 112 -2.71 11.05 4.12
CA LEU A 112 -3.75 11.38 5.09
C LEU A 112 -3.81 10.39 6.26
N ILE A 113 -3.57 9.09 6.01
CA ILE A 113 -3.65 8.06 7.05
C ILE A 113 -2.63 8.30 8.17
N PRO A 114 -1.35 8.61 7.91
CA PRO A 114 -0.40 9.05 8.93
C PRO A 114 -0.90 10.25 9.74
N ALA A 115 -1.44 11.27 9.08
CA ALA A 115 -1.96 12.46 9.75
C ALA A 115 -3.15 12.12 10.67
N LEU A 116 -4.05 11.24 10.22
CA LEU A 116 -5.13 10.71 11.02
C LEU A 116 -4.60 9.90 12.21
N LEU A 117 -3.65 8.99 11.99
CA LEU A 117 -3.03 8.19 13.06
C LEU A 117 -2.26 9.05 14.08
N LEU A 118 -1.78 10.22 13.69
CA LEU A 118 -1.14 11.18 14.60
C LEU A 118 -2.16 12.00 15.42
N THR A 119 -3.31 12.33 14.84
CA THR A 119 -4.32 13.19 15.48
C THR A 119 -5.41 12.40 16.21
N LEU A 120 -5.61 11.12 15.89
CA LEU A 120 -6.65 10.29 16.49
C LEU A 120 -6.51 10.23 18.03
N PRO A 121 -7.61 10.27 18.81
CA PRO A 121 -7.54 10.01 20.23
C PRO A 121 -6.97 8.61 20.52
N ARG A 122 -6.11 8.48 21.54
CA ARG A 122 -5.42 7.21 21.87
C ARG A 122 -6.36 6.00 21.97
N ARG A 123 -7.57 6.18 22.54
CA ARG A 123 -8.60 5.14 22.68
C ARG A 123 -9.05 4.53 21.34
N TRP A 124 -8.99 5.31 20.26
CA TRP A 124 -9.39 4.88 18.92
C TRP A 124 -8.20 4.47 18.05
N LEU A 125 -6.97 4.75 18.47
CA LEU A 125 -5.78 4.57 17.65
C LEU A 125 -5.58 3.11 17.25
N VAL A 126 -5.63 2.20 18.23
CA VAL A 126 -5.45 0.76 17.98
C VAL A 126 -6.64 0.20 17.17
N PRO A 127 -7.92 0.42 17.54
CA PRO A 127 -9.04 -0.03 16.72
C PRO A 127 -9.01 0.48 15.28
N GLY A 128 -8.74 1.78 15.08
CA GLY A 128 -8.67 2.38 13.76
C GLY A 128 -7.53 1.82 12.92
N TRP A 129 -6.36 1.62 13.54
CA TRP A 129 -5.23 0.98 12.88
C TRP A 129 -5.49 -0.49 12.51
N ILE A 130 -6.14 -1.27 13.38
CA ILE A 130 -6.55 -2.65 13.07
C ILE A 130 -7.48 -2.66 11.85
N LEU A 131 -8.48 -1.77 11.83
CA LEU A 131 -9.44 -1.67 10.73
C LEU A 131 -8.75 -1.34 9.40
N LEU A 132 -7.81 -0.39 9.41
CA LEU A 132 -7.03 -0.01 8.23
C LEU A 132 -6.19 -1.17 7.70
N ASN A 133 -5.50 -1.91 8.58
CA ASN A 133 -4.72 -3.07 8.17
C ASN A 133 -5.61 -4.22 7.69
N ALA A 134 -6.76 -4.45 8.32
CA ALA A 134 -7.72 -5.45 7.89
C ALA A 134 -8.24 -5.15 6.47
N ALA A 135 -8.57 -3.88 6.18
CA ALA A 135 -8.99 -3.45 4.85
C ALA A 135 -7.90 -3.65 3.80
N LEU A 136 -6.65 -3.28 4.13
CA LEU A 136 -5.50 -3.52 3.25
C LEU A 136 -5.28 -5.02 3.01
N CYS A 137 -5.29 -5.84 4.05
CA CYS A 137 -5.14 -7.29 3.93
C CYS A 137 -6.25 -7.90 3.07
N ALA A 138 -7.49 -7.45 3.22
CA ALA A 138 -8.61 -7.91 2.39
C ALA A 138 -8.40 -7.55 0.90
N PHE A 139 -7.94 -6.32 0.62
CA PHE A 139 -7.60 -5.90 -0.75
C PHE A 139 -6.47 -6.75 -1.35
N LEU A 140 -5.36 -6.92 -0.63
CA LEU A 140 -4.22 -7.72 -1.08
C LEU A 140 -4.57 -9.20 -1.24
N LEU A 141 -5.38 -9.76 -0.34
CA LEU A 141 -5.84 -11.14 -0.42
C LEU A 141 -6.72 -11.34 -1.65
N ARG A 142 -7.65 -10.40 -1.93
CA ARG A 142 -8.46 -10.43 -3.15
C ARG A 142 -7.56 -10.43 -4.38
N ALA A 143 -6.56 -9.54 -4.44
CA ALA A 143 -5.59 -9.50 -5.54
C ALA A 143 -4.82 -10.80 -5.69
N CYS A 144 -4.36 -11.42 -4.60
CA CYS A 144 -3.70 -12.72 -4.65
C CYS A 144 -4.62 -13.85 -5.15
N LEU A 145 -5.86 -13.92 -4.64
CA LEU A 145 -6.81 -14.96 -5.02
C LEU A 145 -7.28 -14.84 -6.46
N SER A 146 -7.40 -13.62 -6.98
CA SER A 146 -7.77 -13.38 -8.39
C SER A 146 -6.64 -13.74 -9.38
N CYS A 147 -5.41 -13.99 -8.92
CA CYS A 147 -4.28 -14.36 -9.78
C CYS A 147 -3.85 -15.83 -9.67
N LEU A 148 -4.45 -16.63 -8.78
CA LEU A 148 -4.22 -18.08 -8.64
C LEU A 148 -5.09 -18.86 -9.63
#